data_AF-A0A6B0WCH7-F1
#
_entry.id   AF-A0A6B0WCH7-F1
#
_cell.length_a   1.000
_cell.length_b   1.000
_cell.length_c   1.000
_cell.angle_alpha   90.00
_cell.angle_beta   90.00
_cell.angle_gamma   90.00
#
_symmetry.space_group_name_H-M   'P 1'
#
loop_
_entity.id
_entity.type
_entity.pdbx_description
1 polymer ?
#
loop_
_entity_poly.entity_id
_entity_poly.type
_entity_poly.pdbx_seq_one_letter_code
_entity_poly.pdbx_strand_id
1 'polypeptide(L)'
;MSARTALPDVLNLRNEPALRAALAREHVHGDVVLIDRRTRWGNPFRIGPGLDRAQAIERYRADLWRRIRDGRIPLEDLAALAGCRLACWCRPAACHGDVLARAAAWAAGRVRETKASLIAKENVT
;
A
#
# COMPACT_ATOMS: atom_id res chain seq x y z
N MET A 1 6.90 -24.81 3.24
CA MET A 1 7.32 -23.81 2.23
C MET A 1 6.52 -22.54 2.45
N SER A 2 7.13 -21.47 2.96
CA SER A 2 6.40 -20.21 3.20
C SER A 2 6.09 -19.59 1.84
N ALA A 3 4.82 -19.56 1.44
CA ALA A 3 4.39 -18.90 0.22
C ALA A 3 4.80 -17.43 0.31
N ARG A 4 5.78 -17.01 -0.51
CA ARG A 4 6.12 -15.59 -0.65
C ARG A 4 4.84 -14.88 -1.06
N THR A 5 4.34 -13.98 -0.22
CA THR A 5 3.19 -13.13 -0.59
C THR A 5 3.61 -12.32 -1.81
N ALA A 6 2.91 -12.52 -2.93
CA ALA A 6 3.13 -11.73 -4.14
C ALA A 6 2.94 -10.24 -3.81
N LEU A 7 3.72 -9.37 -4.46
CA LEU A 7 3.54 -7.94 -4.28
C LEU A 7 2.21 -7.52 -4.92
N PRO A 8 1.44 -6.62 -4.30
CA PRO A 8 0.28 -6.00 -4.92
C PRO A 8 0.60 -5.41 -6.29
N ASP A 9 -0.22 -5.74 -7.29
CA ASP A 9 -0.16 -5.10 -8.60
C ASP A 9 -0.60 -3.64 -8.49
N VAL A 10 0.07 -2.75 -9.24
CA VAL A 10 -0.30 -1.34 -9.31
C VAL A 10 -0.91 -1.02 -10.67
N LEU A 11 -2.22 -0.76 -10.68
CA LEU A 11 -3.02 -0.52 -11.87
C LEU A 11 -2.90 0.94 -12.35
N ASN A 12 -2.95 1.12 -13.67
CA ASN A 12 -3.04 2.43 -14.29
C ASN A 12 -4.49 2.88 -14.43
N LEU A 13 -4.95 3.71 -13.50
CA LEU A 13 -6.32 4.20 -13.48
C LEU A 13 -6.66 5.13 -14.67
N ARG A 14 -5.66 5.59 -15.43
CA ARG A 14 -5.88 6.35 -16.67
C ARG A 14 -6.55 5.52 -17.75
N ASN A 15 -6.31 4.21 -17.76
CA ASN A 15 -6.76 3.30 -18.80
C ASN A 15 -8.03 2.52 -18.41
N GLU A 16 -8.57 2.75 -17.21
CA GLU A 16 -9.65 1.95 -16.63
C GLU A 16 -10.86 2.85 -16.26
N PRO A 17 -11.66 3.31 -17.23
CA PRO A 17 -12.72 4.30 -16.98
C PRO A 17 -13.86 3.77 -16.08
N ALA A 18 -14.25 2.50 -16.23
CA ALA A 18 -15.26 1.88 -15.37
C ALA A 18 -14.78 1.77 -13.93
N LEU A 19 -13.54 1.30 -13.73
CA LEU A 19 -12.90 1.22 -12.42
C LEU A 19 -12.72 2.60 -11.79
N ARG A 20 -12.36 3.62 -12.58
CA ARG A 20 -12.29 5.01 -12.13
C ARG A 20 -13.64 5.50 -11.61
N ALA A 21 -14.72 5.22 -12.33
CA ALA A 21 -16.06 5.63 -11.92
C ALA A 21 -16.49 4.93 -10.62
N ALA A 22 -16.21 3.63 -10.48
CA ALA A 22 -16.44 2.89 -9.25
C ALA A 22 -15.63 3.47 -8.08
N LEU A 23 -14.31 3.64 -8.28
CA LEU A 23 -13.38 4.12 -7.26
C LEU A 23 -13.58 5.60 -6.87
N ALA A 24 -14.29 6.37 -7.69
CA ALA A 24 -14.64 7.75 -7.38
C ALA A 24 -15.79 7.85 -6.37
N ARG A 25 -16.68 6.85 -6.33
CA ARG A 25 -17.77 6.77 -5.35
C ARG A 25 -17.29 6.17 -4.04
N GLU A 26 -16.51 5.09 -4.15
CA GLU A 26 -16.00 4.32 -3.01
C GLU A 26 -14.51 4.08 -3.22
N HIS A 27 -13.65 4.38 -2.25
CA HIS A 27 -12.20 4.22 -2.42
C HIS A 27 -11.71 2.76 -2.54
N VAL A 28 -12.63 1.80 -2.50
CA VAL A 28 -12.38 0.36 -2.67
C VAL A 28 -13.46 -0.19 -3.61
N HIS A 29 -13.06 -1.04 -4.56
CA HIS A 29 -13.97 -1.75 -5.45
C HIS A 29 -13.47 -3.17 -5.68
N GLY A 30 -14.17 -4.16 -5.12
CA GLY A 30 -13.68 -5.54 -5.10
C GLY A 30 -12.35 -5.65 -4.37
N ASP A 31 -11.34 -6.23 -5.02
CA ASP A 31 -9.96 -6.35 -4.54
C ASP A 31 -9.11 -5.11 -4.88
N VAL A 32 -9.68 -4.07 -5.49
CA VAL A 32 -8.95 -2.88 -5.91
C VAL A 32 -9.09 -1.74 -4.90
N VAL A 33 -7.96 -1.19 -4.47
CA VAL A 33 -7.89 -0.06 -3.54
C VAL A 33 -7.35 1.17 -4.23
N LEU A 34 -8.08 2.28 -4.17
CA LEU A 34 -7.59 3.58 -4.61
C LEU A 34 -6.47 4.06 -3.68
N ILE A 35 -5.35 4.46 -4.26
CA ILE A 35 -4.18 4.96 -3.50
C ILE A 35 -3.78 6.37 -3.90
N ASP A 36 -4.72 7.18 -4.39
CA ASP A 36 -4.47 8.59 -4.68
C ASP A 36 -4.61 9.46 -3.42
N ARG A 37 -4.37 10.78 -3.57
CA ARG A 37 -4.34 11.75 -2.47
C ARG A 37 -5.68 11.96 -1.74
N ARG A 38 -6.79 11.43 -2.25
CA ARG A 38 -8.07 11.39 -1.54
C ARG A 38 -8.12 10.32 -0.45
N THR A 39 -7.09 9.47 -0.40
CA THR A 39 -6.99 8.36 0.54
C THR A 39 -5.79 8.55 1.46
N ARG A 40 -5.82 7.87 2.61
CA ARG A 40 -4.69 7.81 3.56
C ARG A 40 -3.41 7.19 2.99
N TRP A 41 -3.53 6.49 1.87
CA TRP A 41 -2.47 5.80 1.14
C TRP A 41 -1.80 6.68 0.07
N GLY A 42 -2.40 7.82 -0.26
CA GLY A 42 -1.90 8.75 -1.26
C GLY A 42 -0.54 9.35 -0.92
N ASN A 43 0.25 9.62 -1.97
CA ASN A 43 1.48 10.37 -1.83
C ASN A 43 1.18 11.87 -1.59
N PRO A 44 1.45 12.44 -0.40
CA PRO A 44 1.18 13.84 -0.11
C PRO A 44 2.14 14.80 -0.86
N PHE A 45 3.29 14.30 -1.30
CA PHE A 45 4.30 15.08 -2.02
C PHE A 45 3.89 15.27 -3.48
N ARG A 46 3.72 16.53 -3.90
CA ARG A 46 3.31 16.91 -5.26
C ARG A 46 4.56 17.18 -6.11
N ILE A 47 4.63 16.53 -7.27
CA ILE A 47 5.64 16.82 -8.28
C ILE A 47 5.42 18.26 -8.77
N GLY A 48 6.49 19.04 -8.87
CA GLY A 48 6.44 20.43 -9.25
C GLY A 48 7.83 21.06 -9.29
N PRO A 49 7.93 22.39 -9.41
CA PRO A 49 9.21 23.10 -9.34
C PRO A 49 9.98 22.71 -8.08
N GLY A 50 11.21 22.19 -8.24
CA GLY A 50 12.07 21.79 -7.13
C GLY A 50 11.74 20.44 -6.47
N LEU A 51 10.76 19.68 -7.00
CA LEU A 51 10.50 18.31 -6.56
C LEU A 51 10.13 17.41 -7.75
N ASP A 52 11.08 16.59 -8.19
CA ASP A 52 10.85 15.62 -9.24
C ASP A 52 10.08 14.38 -8.73
N ARG A 53 9.73 13.48 -9.66
CA ARG A 53 9.01 12.24 -9.37
C ARG A 53 9.77 11.31 -8.42
N ALA A 54 11.07 11.12 -8.65
CA ALA A 54 11.89 10.22 -7.84
C ALA A 54 12.00 10.74 -6.40
N GLN A 55 12.22 12.05 -6.25
CA GLN A 55 12.25 12.73 -4.96
C GLN A 55 10.89 12.67 -4.25
N ALA A 56 9.78 12.86 -4.96
CA ALA A 56 8.44 12.74 -4.38
C ALA A 56 8.14 11.30 -3.91
N ILE A 57 8.61 10.28 -4.63
CA ILE A 57 8.48 8.87 -4.25
C ILE A 57 9.38 8.56 -3.04
N GLU A 58 10.62 9.05 -3.01
CA GLU A 58 11.52 8.80 -1.89
C GLU A 58 11.03 9.49 -0.60
N ARG A 59 10.53 10.73 -0.71
CA ARG A 59 9.87 11.41 0.42
C ARG A 59 8.66 10.63 0.91
N TYR A 60 7.87 10.09 0.00
CA TYR A 60 6.74 9.22 0.37
C TYR A 60 7.20 7.95 1.10
N ARG A 61 8.26 7.31 0.62
CA ARG A 61 8.86 6.14 1.29
C ARG A 61 9.27 6.49 2.73
N ALA A 62 10.01 7.58 2.91
CA ALA A 62 10.44 8.02 4.23
C ALA A 62 9.25 8.37 5.16
N ASP A 63 8.24 9.09 4.65
CA ASP A 63 7.03 9.41 5.39
C ASP A 63 6.24 8.15 5.79
N LEU A 64 6.04 7.22 4.86
CA LEU A 64 5.33 5.96 5.10
C LEU A 64 5.98 5.19 6.26
N TRP A 65 7.30 4.99 6.22
CA TRP A 65 8.02 4.28 7.28
C TRP A 65 8.04 5.02 8.62
N ARG A 66 8.07 6.35 8.59
CA ARG A 66 7.88 7.14 9.81
C ARG A 66 6.49 6.91 10.39
N ARG A 67 5.43 7.02 9.58
CA ARG A 67 4.04 6.81 10.02
C ARG A 67 3.79 5.40 10.56
N ILE A 68 4.43 4.38 9.99
CA ILE A 68 4.39 3.00 10.50
C ILE A 68 5.05 2.93 11.89
N ARG A 69 6.28 3.47 12.03
CA ARG A 69 7.00 3.47 13.33
C ARG A 69 6.27 4.25 14.42
N ASP A 70 5.62 5.35 14.05
CA ASP A 70 4.84 6.19 14.95
C ASP A 70 3.46 5.59 15.29
N GLY A 71 3.11 4.42 14.75
CA GLY A 71 1.81 3.77 14.97
C GLY A 71 0.62 4.43 14.26
N ARG A 72 0.87 5.43 13.40
CA ARG A 72 -0.18 6.14 12.63
C ARG A 72 -0.74 5.31 11.48
N ILE A 73 -0.06 4.25 11.10
CA ILE A 73 -0.55 3.24 10.16
C ILE A 73 -0.49 1.90 10.89
N PRO A 74 -1.65 1.33 11.28
CA PRO A 74 -1.70 -0.02 11.83
C PRO A 74 -1.09 -1.03 10.84
N LEU A 75 -0.33 -1.99 11.37
CA LEU A 75 0.32 -3.00 10.54
C LEU A 75 -0.70 -3.91 9.86
N GLU A 76 -1.84 -4.14 10.51
CA GLU A 76 -2.96 -4.96 10.03
C GLU A 76 -3.58 -4.32 8.78
N ASP A 77 -3.83 -3.02 8.82
CA ASP A 77 -4.39 -2.30 7.67
C ASP A 77 -3.42 -2.26 6.49
N LEU A 78 -2.12 -2.11 6.75
CA LEU A 78 -1.10 -2.15 5.72
C LEU A 78 -0.94 -3.57 5.14
N ALA A 79 -0.99 -4.58 6.00
CA ALA A 79 -0.95 -5.99 5.61
C ALA A 79 -2.15 -6.39 4.74
N ALA A 80 -3.34 -5.83 5.01
CA ALA A 80 -4.54 -6.09 4.24
C ALA A 80 -4.38 -5.72 2.75
N LEU A 81 -3.54 -4.72 2.44
CA LEU A 81 -3.25 -4.34 1.05
C LEU A 81 -2.45 -5.41 0.29
N ALA A 82 -1.79 -6.37 0.96
CA ALA A 82 -0.94 -7.36 0.31
C ALA A 82 -1.70 -8.33 -0.61
N GLY A 83 -3.02 -8.49 -0.39
CA GLY A 83 -3.91 -9.27 -1.24
C GLY A 83 -4.74 -8.42 -2.23
N CYS A 84 -4.48 -7.12 -2.30
CA CYS A 84 -5.23 -6.18 -3.13
C CYS A 84 -4.45 -5.76 -4.38
N ARG A 85 -5.16 -5.14 -5.31
CA ARG A 85 -4.59 -4.40 -6.44
C ARG A 85 -4.67 -2.90 -6.12
N LEU A 86 -3.62 -2.15 -6.37
CA LEU A 86 -3.53 -0.73 -6.01
C LEU A 86 -3.77 0.15 -7.23
N ALA A 87 -4.84 0.94 -7.23
CA ALA A 87 -5.17 1.84 -8.34
C ALA A 87 -4.53 3.21 -8.19
N CYS A 88 -3.72 3.61 -9.18
CA CYS A 88 -3.02 4.89 -9.18
C CYS A 88 -3.03 5.58 -10.55
N TRP A 89 -2.77 6.89 -10.54
CA TRP A 89 -2.69 7.73 -11.73
C TRP A 89 -1.27 7.87 -12.31
N CYS A 90 -0.25 7.36 -11.60
CA CYS A 90 1.17 7.57 -11.96
C CYS A 90 1.71 6.58 -12.99
N ARG A 91 1.17 5.35 -13.02
CA ARG A 91 1.54 4.34 -14.01
C ARG A 91 1.28 4.89 -15.44
N PRO A 92 2.10 4.52 -16.44
CA PRO A 92 3.20 3.54 -16.39
C PRO A 92 4.52 4.08 -15.82
N ALA A 93 4.63 5.39 -15.55
CA ALA A 93 5.82 5.95 -14.90
C ALA A 93 5.99 5.42 -13.47
N ALA A 94 7.17 5.65 -12.87
CA ALA A 94 7.46 5.27 -11.49
C ALA A 94 6.34 5.74 -10.54
N CYS A 95 5.88 4.85 -9.66
CA CYS A 95 4.68 5.05 -8.87
C CYS A 95 4.97 4.87 -7.37
N HIS A 96 4.35 5.68 -6.53
CA HIS A 96 4.41 5.48 -5.07
C HIS A 96 3.71 4.18 -4.64
N GLY A 97 2.79 3.67 -5.46
CA GLY A 97 2.16 2.36 -5.26
C GLY A 97 3.17 1.22 -5.19
N ASP A 98 4.31 1.31 -5.89
CA ASP A 98 5.38 0.32 -5.80
C ASP A 98 6.01 0.27 -4.40
N VAL A 99 6.13 1.43 -3.75
CA VAL A 99 6.61 1.54 -2.36
C VAL A 99 5.58 0.95 -1.40
N LEU A 100 4.30 1.30 -1.59
CA LEU A 100 3.21 0.82 -0.74
C LEU A 100 3.01 -0.69 -0.86
N ALA A 101 3.09 -1.25 -2.06
CA ALA A 101 3.00 -2.69 -2.32
C ALA A 101 4.07 -3.48 -1.56
N ARG A 102 5.32 -2.99 -1.58
CA ARG A 102 6.44 -3.60 -0.82
C ARG A 102 6.23 -3.50 0.69
N ALA A 103 5.76 -2.36 1.17
CA ALA A 103 5.44 -2.17 2.58
C ALA A 103 4.29 -3.09 3.04
N ALA A 104 3.27 -3.27 2.20
CA ALA A 104 2.15 -4.17 2.45
C ALA A 104 2.59 -5.63 2.58
N ALA A 105 3.40 -6.12 1.64
CA ALA A 105 3.93 -7.48 1.70
C ALA A 105 4.82 -7.71 2.92
N TRP A 106 5.65 -6.71 3.29
CA TRP A 106 6.43 -6.75 4.53
C TRP A 106 5.53 -6.83 5.77
N ALA A 107 4.51 -5.96 5.86
CA ALA A 107 3.59 -5.93 6.98
C ALA A 107 2.82 -7.26 7.12
N ALA A 108 2.39 -7.84 6.01
CA ALA A 108 1.73 -9.14 5.99
C ALA A 108 2.62 -10.26 6.54
N GLY A 109 3.93 -10.22 6.27
CA GLY A 109 4.90 -11.12 6.89
C GLY A 109 4.93 -10.97 8.42
N ARG A 110 5.06 -9.72 8.90
CA ARG A 110 5.10 -9.40 10.34
C ARG A 110 3.83 -9.83 11.07
N VAL A 111 2.66 -9.54 10.52
CA VAL A 111 1.37 -9.89 11.14
C VAL A 111 1.22 -11.42 11.25
N ARG A 112 1.65 -12.18 10.23
CA ARG A 112 1.63 -13.65 10.29
C ARG A 112 2.59 -14.20 11.36
N GLU A 113 3.80 -13.66 11.45
CA GLU A 113 4.79 -14.06 12.46
C GLU A 113 4.28 -13.80 13.88
N THR A 114 3.69 -12.62 14.13
CA THR A 114 3.09 -12.27 15.41
C THR A 114 1.96 -13.24 15.76
N LYS A 115 1.04 -13.50 14.82
CA LYS A 115 -0.09 -14.42 15.04
C LYS A 115 0.37 -15.85 15.32
N ALA A 116 1.35 -16.34 14.57
CA ALA A 116 1.95 -17.66 14.81
C ALA A 116 2.60 -17.75 16.21
N SER A 117 3.28 -16.68 16.63
CA SER A 117 3.89 -16.61 17.96
C SER A 117 2.88 -16.56 19.10
N LEU A 118 1.71 -15.94 18.89
CA LEU A 118 0.61 -15.92 19.85
C LEU A 118 -0.01 -17.31 20.02
N ILE A 119 -0.37 -17.96 18.91
CA ILE A 119 -0.93 -19.33 18.91
C ILE A 119 0.03 -20.32 19.59
N ALA A 120 1.33 -20.19 19.33
CA ALA A 120 2.34 -21.04 19.97
C ALA A 120 2.41 -20.86 21.50
N LYS A 121 2.09 -19.66 22.03
CA LYS A 121 2.05 -19.41 23.48
C LYS A 121 0.77 -19.95 24.13
N GLU A 122 -0.37 -19.86 23.43
CA GLU A 122 -1.66 -20.37 23.90
C GLU A 122 -1.68 -21.90 24.01
N ASN A 123 -1.00 -22.61 23.10
CA ASN A 123 -0.94 -24.08 23.10
C ASN A 123 0.04 -24.70 24.12
N VAL A 124 0.77 -23.88 24.88
CA VAL A 124 1.76 -24.31 25.88
C VAL A 124 1.23 -24.14 27.32
N THR A 125 0.04 -23.55 27.49
CA THR A 125 -0.63 -23.37 28.80
C THR A 125 -1.84 -24.29 28.88
#